data_AF-A0A7X8I653-F1
#
_entry.id   AF-A0A7X8I653-F1
#
_cell.length_a   1.000
_cell.length_b   1.000
_cell.length_c   1.000
_cell.angle_alpha   90.00
_cell.angle_beta   90.00
_cell.angle_gamma   90.00
#
_symmetry.space_group_name_H-M   'P 1'
#
loop_
_entity.id
_entity.type
_entity.pdbx_description
1 polymer ?
#
loop_
_entity_poly.entity_id
_entity_poly.type
_entity_poly.pdbx_seq_one_letter_code
_entity_poly.pdbx_strand_id
1 'polypeptide(L)'
;MSTFNDAKEGLSLTAVIGTILILTCLIINAFNFGLLNPPLQLIIFSWPILLILLSLIGFARRDKVVPLLLLLVGVFFLIPRIESVYPGILNGVGNDFVSKYWHFLLIVAGLILIIGIVVNKLKTDFFTEDTYH
;
A
#
# COMPACT_ATOMS: atom_id res chain seq x y z
N MET A 1 -31.20 -24.47 13.79
CA MET A 1 -31.51 -23.47 12.75
C MET A 1 -30.59 -22.27 13.00
N SER A 2 -29.81 -21.82 12.01
CA SER A 2 -28.93 -20.63 12.02
C SER A 2 -27.50 -20.72 12.59
N THR A 3 -26.60 -21.44 11.92
CA THR A 3 -25.13 -21.19 12.02
C THR A 3 -24.40 -21.24 10.67
N PHE A 4 -25.13 -21.32 9.55
CA PHE A 4 -24.54 -21.51 8.20
C PHE A 4 -24.55 -20.25 7.32
N ASN A 5 -25.14 -19.13 7.79
CA ASN A 5 -25.24 -17.89 7.01
C ASN A 5 -24.13 -16.86 7.29
N ASP A 6 -23.44 -16.94 8.43
CA ASP A 6 -22.50 -15.88 8.82
C ASP A 6 -21.17 -15.91 8.05
N ALA A 7 -20.82 -17.05 7.42
CA ALA A 7 -19.62 -17.16 6.59
C ALA A 7 -19.80 -16.56 5.17
N LYS A 8 -21.04 -16.32 4.74
CA LYS A 8 -21.36 -15.85 3.38
C LYS A 8 -21.31 -14.32 3.26
N GLU A 9 -21.51 -13.59 4.37
CA GLU A 9 -21.54 -12.12 4.37
C GLU A 9 -20.15 -11.46 4.39
N GLY A 10 -19.15 -12.09 5.03
CA GLY A 10 -17.78 -11.56 5.03
C GLY A 10 -17.09 -11.66 3.65
N LEU A 11 -17.39 -12.72 2.90
CA LEU A 11 -16.86 -12.95 1.55
C LEU A 11 -17.52 -12.00 0.52
N SER A 12 -18.81 -11.71 0.68
CA SER A 12 -19.54 -10.82 -0.23
C SER A 12 -19.17 -9.35 -0.01
N LEU A 13 -19.00 -8.88 1.23
CA LEU A 13 -18.54 -7.51 1.50
C LEU A 13 -17.14 -7.26 0.95
N THR A 14 -16.22 -8.22 1.14
CA THR A 14 -14.86 -8.11 0.59
C THR A 14 -14.88 -8.11 -0.95
N ALA A 15 -15.72 -8.94 -1.56
CA ALA A 15 -15.91 -8.96 -3.01
C ALA A 15 -16.57 -7.68 -3.54
N VAL A 16 -17.55 -7.12 -2.83
CA VAL A 16 -18.25 -5.88 -3.19
C VAL A 16 -17.32 -4.69 -3.02
N ILE A 17 -16.58 -4.59 -1.91
CA ILE A 17 -15.56 -3.56 -1.69
C ILE A 17 -14.48 -3.65 -2.76
N GLY A 18 -13.99 -4.87 -3.06
CA GLY A 18 -13.02 -5.09 -4.13
C GLY A 18 -13.55 -4.70 -5.50
N THR A 19 -14.82 -5.01 -5.79
CA THR A 19 -15.47 -4.66 -7.07
C THR A 19 -15.68 -3.15 -7.20
N ILE A 20 -16.15 -2.49 -6.15
CA ILE A 20 -16.30 -1.03 -6.09
C ILE A 20 -14.95 -0.36 -6.24
N LEU A 21 -13.90 -0.91 -5.62
CA LEU A 21 -12.55 -0.40 -5.72
C LEU A 21 -11.98 -0.53 -7.14
N ILE A 22 -12.15 -1.70 -7.78
CA ILE A 22 -11.75 -1.93 -9.18
C ILE A 22 -12.50 -0.97 -10.10
N LEU A 23 -13.82 -0.86 -9.97
CA LEU A 23 -14.65 0.06 -10.76
C LEU A 23 -14.23 1.51 -10.56
N THR A 24 -13.99 1.94 -9.32
CA THR A 24 -13.52 3.30 -9.01
C THR A 24 -12.18 3.58 -9.67
N CYS A 25 -11.23 2.64 -9.60
CA CYS A 25 -9.93 2.76 -10.28
C CYS A 25 -10.09 2.82 -11.82
N LEU A 26 -11.00 2.01 -12.37
CA LEU A 26 -11.24 1.93 -13.82
C LEU A 26 -11.94 3.20 -14.36
N ILE A 27 -12.88 3.75 -13.60
CA ILE A 27 -13.60 4.98 -13.93
C ILE A 27 -12.65 6.18 -13.84
N ILE A 28 -11.86 6.29 -12.77
CA ILE A 28 -10.84 7.34 -12.62
C ILE A 28 -9.83 7.28 -13.77
N ASN A 29 -9.45 6.09 -14.22
CA ASN A 29 -8.62 5.91 -15.41
C ASN A 29 -9.31 6.38 -16.70
N ALA A 30 -10.56 5.97 -16.92
CA ALA A 30 -11.30 6.29 -18.14
C ALA A 30 -11.48 7.80 -18.34
N PHE A 31 -11.75 8.56 -17.27
CA PHE A 31 -11.82 10.02 -17.33
C PHE A 31 -10.47 10.71 -17.58
N ASN A 32 -9.34 10.01 -17.40
CA ASN A 32 -7.99 10.50 -17.65
C ASN A 32 -7.52 10.29 -19.11
N PHE A 33 -8.24 9.56 -19.97
CA PHE A 33 -7.84 9.33 -21.37
C PHE A 33 -8.06 10.51 -22.34
N GLY A 34 -8.49 11.68 -21.86
CA GLY A 34 -8.61 12.84 -22.76
C GLY A 34 -9.22 14.15 -22.23
N LEU A 35 -9.49 14.30 -20.92
CA LEU A 35 -10.07 15.55 -20.38
C LEU A 35 -9.12 16.41 -19.54
N LEU A 36 -7.91 15.96 -19.21
CA LEU A 36 -6.98 16.66 -18.31
C LEU A 36 -5.59 16.84 -18.94
N ASN A 37 -4.96 17.98 -18.59
CA ASN A 37 -3.68 18.46 -19.12
C ASN A 37 -2.57 17.38 -19.11
N PRO A 38 -1.76 17.23 -20.19
CA PRO A 38 -0.80 16.13 -20.39
C PRO A 38 0.22 15.83 -19.27
N PRO A 39 0.75 16.81 -18.51
CA PRO A 39 1.82 16.53 -17.55
C PRO A 39 1.36 15.76 -16.30
N LEU A 40 0.14 16.00 -15.85
CA LEU A 40 -0.39 15.44 -14.60
C LEU A 40 -0.86 14.00 -14.74
N GLN A 41 -1.19 13.58 -15.96
CA GLN A 41 -1.61 12.22 -16.29
C GLN A 41 -0.50 11.21 -15.98
N LEU A 42 0.78 11.59 -16.10
CA LEU A 42 1.90 10.66 -15.87
C LEU A 42 2.15 10.34 -14.38
N ILE A 43 1.84 11.28 -13.46
CA ILE A 43 2.04 11.12 -12.01
C ILE A 43 0.93 10.27 -11.40
N ILE A 44 -0.32 10.64 -11.70
CA ILE A 44 -1.50 10.03 -11.07
C ILE A 44 -1.71 8.60 -11.61
N PHE A 45 -1.32 8.35 -12.86
CA PHE A 45 -1.52 7.08 -13.55
C PHE A 45 -0.34 6.13 -13.43
N SER A 46 0.08 5.91 -12.19
CA SER A 46 1.30 5.18 -11.86
C SER A 46 0.97 4.07 -10.89
N TRP A 47 1.47 2.87 -11.17
CA TRP A 47 1.43 1.74 -10.24
C TRP A 47 1.82 2.08 -8.79
N PRO A 48 2.73 3.03 -8.46
CA PRO A 48 2.95 3.45 -7.07
C PRO A 48 1.72 4.05 -6.36
N ILE A 49 0.82 4.75 -7.05
CA ILE A 49 -0.41 5.29 -6.44
C ILE A 49 -1.39 4.17 -6.08
N LEU A 50 -1.45 3.12 -6.89
CA LEU A 50 -2.25 1.93 -6.58
C LEU A 50 -1.73 1.22 -5.33
N LEU A 51 -0.40 1.14 -5.18
CA LEU A 51 0.22 0.58 -3.98
C LEU A 51 -0.09 1.40 -2.73
N ILE A 52 -0.06 2.73 -2.84
CA ILE A 52 -0.43 3.63 -1.74
C ILE A 52 -1.92 3.47 -1.38
N LEU A 53 -2.80 3.41 -2.38
CA LEU A 53 -4.24 3.24 -2.15
C LEU A 53 -4.54 1.88 -1.50
N LEU A 54 -3.94 0.81 -2.02
CA LEU A 54 -4.08 -0.54 -1.49
C LEU A 54 -3.50 -0.66 -0.08
N SER A 55 -2.40 0.03 0.18
CA SER A 55 -1.84 0.18 1.52
C SER A 55 -2.82 0.86 2.47
N LEU A 56 -3.41 2.00 2.07
CA LEU A 56 -4.35 2.75 2.90
C LEU A 56 -5.57 1.92 3.29
N ILE A 57 -6.10 1.14 2.34
CA ILE A 57 -7.20 0.19 2.58
C ILE A 57 -6.74 -0.95 3.49
N GLY A 58 -5.52 -1.44 3.28
CA GLY A 58 -4.91 -2.50 4.09
C GLY A 58 -4.69 -2.10 5.56
N PHE A 59 -4.48 -0.82 5.86
CA PHE A 59 -4.28 -0.33 7.24
C PHE A 59 -5.50 -0.54 8.16
N ALA A 60 -6.69 -0.78 7.59
CA ALA A 60 -7.87 -1.15 8.35
C ALA A 60 -7.81 -2.60 8.92
N ARG A 61 -6.84 -3.42 8.48
CA ARG A 61 -6.65 -4.79 8.98
C ARG A 61 -5.77 -4.83 10.23
N ARG A 62 -5.90 -5.92 11.01
CA ARG A 62 -5.08 -6.19 12.20
C ARG A 62 -3.58 -6.25 11.86
N ASP A 63 -3.23 -6.74 10.68
CA ASP A 63 -1.85 -6.89 10.22
C ASP A 63 -1.36 -5.64 9.49
N LYS A 64 -0.66 -4.77 10.20
CA LYS A 64 -0.14 -3.49 9.66
C LYS A 64 1.15 -3.63 8.85
N VAL A 65 1.81 -4.79 8.92
CA VAL A 65 3.12 -5.02 8.28
C VAL A 65 3.01 -4.97 6.76
N VAL A 66 2.06 -5.70 6.17
CA VAL A 66 1.85 -5.74 4.72
C VAL A 66 1.44 -4.36 4.17
N PRO A 67 0.42 -3.67 4.73
CA PRO A 67 0.08 -2.30 4.35
C PRO A 67 1.29 -1.35 4.41
N LEU A 68 2.09 -1.41 5.47
CA LEU A 68 3.26 -0.56 5.65
C LEU A 68 4.32 -0.79 4.56
N LEU A 69 4.57 -2.04 4.19
CA LEU A 69 5.48 -2.38 3.09
C LEU A 69 4.96 -1.87 1.74
N LEU A 70 3.66 -2.04 1.45
CA LEU A 70 3.07 -1.50 0.22
C LEU A 70 3.15 0.02 0.16
N LEU A 71 2.94 0.70 1.30
CA LEU A 71 3.09 2.16 1.40
C LEU A 71 4.52 2.56 1.04
N LEU A 72 5.50 1.89 1.66
CA LEU A 72 6.92 2.18 1.51
C LEU A 72 7.37 2.03 0.05
N VAL A 73 6.98 0.93 -0.59
CA VAL A 73 7.28 0.68 -2.00
C VAL A 73 6.57 1.70 -2.88
N GLY A 74 5.29 1.98 -2.62
CA GLY A 74 4.53 2.97 -3.38
C GLY A 74 5.15 4.38 -3.32
N VAL A 75 5.51 4.84 -2.11
CA VAL A 75 6.17 6.15 -1.92
C VAL A 75 7.55 6.17 -2.57
N PHE A 76 8.36 5.13 -2.41
CA PHE A 76 9.70 5.05 -3.01
C PHE A 76 9.67 5.19 -4.53
N PHE A 77 8.75 4.49 -5.19
CA PHE A 77 8.61 4.55 -6.64
C PHE A 77 7.84 5.79 -7.14
N LEU A 78 7.21 6.54 -6.25
CA LEU A 78 6.56 7.81 -6.58
C LEU A 78 7.59 8.95 -6.72
N ILE A 79 8.63 8.96 -5.88
CA ILE A 79 9.71 9.98 -5.85
C ILE A 79 10.32 10.26 -7.24
N PRO A 80 10.90 9.27 -7.96
CA PRO A 80 11.54 9.52 -9.27
C PRO A 80 10.55 10.02 -10.32
N ARG A 81 9.27 9.69 -10.15
CA ARG A 81 8.21 10.04 -11.09
C ARG A 81 7.70 11.46 -10.86
N ILE A 82 7.70 11.95 -9.61
CA ILE A 82 7.43 13.37 -9.32
C ILE A 82 8.51 14.24 -9.97
N GLU A 83 9.79 13.86 -9.85
CA GLU A 83 10.89 14.58 -10.50
C GLU A 83 10.77 14.64 -12.03
N SER A 84 10.30 13.56 -12.66
CA SER A 84 10.14 13.55 -14.12
C SER A 84 9.10 14.55 -14.63
N VAL A 85 8.13 14.93 -13.80
CA VAL A 85 7.04 15.84 -14.19
C VAL A 85 7.29 17.26 -13.68
N TYR A 86 7.92 17.39 -12.51
CA TYR A 86 8.33 18.66 -11.94
C TYR A 86 9.85 18.68 -11.74
N PRO A 87 10.63 18.80 -12.83
CA PRO A 87 12.08 18.83 -12.74
C PRO A 87 12.52 20.03 -11.88
N GLY A 88 13.27 19.75 -10.81
CA GLY A 88 13.82 20.76 -9.91
C GLY A 88 13.24 20.80 -8.49
N ILE A 89 12.18 20.04 -8.18
CA ILE A 89 11.65 19.95 -6.81
C ILE A 89 12.61 19.18 -5.89
N LEU A 90 13.22 18.11 -6.39
CA LEU A 90 14.13 17.23 -5.65
C LEU A 90 15.56 17.30 -6.21
N ASN A 91 15.95 18.43 -6.82
CA ASN A 91 17.31 18.71 -7.31
C ASN A 91 17.88 17.65 -8.28
N GLY A 92 17.06 17.07 -9.17
CA GLY A 92 17.54 16.18 -10.23
C GLY A 92 17.81 14.74 -9.79
N VAL A 93 17.22 14.32 -8.66
CA VAL A 93 17.36 12.96 -8.12
C VAL A 93 16.63 11.91 -8.98
N GLY A 94 15.79 12.31 -9.92
CA GLY A 94 14.80 11.48 -10.61
C GLY A 94 15.27 10.15 -11.22
N ASN A 95 16.26 10.16 -12.11
CA ASN A 95 16.53 8.97 -12.93
C ASN A 95 17.40 7.90 -12.23
N ASP A 96 18.33 8.31 -11.37
CA ASP A 96 19.25 7.38 -10.72
C ASP A 96 18.76 6.90 -9.35
N PHE A 97 17.70 7.50 -8.80
CA PHE A 97 17.23 7.24 -7.44
C PHE A 97 16.92 5.76 -7.22
N VAL A 98 16.14 5.14 -8.10
CA VAL A 98 15.76 3.74 -7.97
C VAL A 98 17.00 2.83 -8.01
N SER A 99 17.90 3.08 -8.96
CA SER A 99 19.13 2.30 -9.12
C SER A 99 20.09 2.43 -7.94
N LYS A 100 20.18 3.61 -7.32
CA LYS A 100 21.04 3.87 -6.15
C LYS A 100 20.44 3.32 -4.86
N TYR A 101 19.12 3.47 -4.67
CA TYR A 101 18.49 3.29 -3.36
C TYR A 101 17.66 2.01 -3.18
N TRP A 102 17.51 1.16 -4.20
CA TRP A 102 16.75 -0.09 -4.07
C TRP A 102 17.30 -1.04 -2.99
N HIS A 103 18.62 -1.07 -2.78
CA HIS A 103 19.23 -1.85 -1.71
C HIS A 103 18.76 -1.38 -0.32
N PHE A 104 18.66 -0.06 -0.11
CA PHE A 104 18.14 0.51 1.14
C PHE A 104 16.66 0.19 1.34
N LEU A 105 15.88 0.18 0.25
CA LEU A 105 14.48 -0.25 0.31
C LEU A 105 14.34 -1.66 0.86
N LEU A 106 15.20 -2.59 0.42
CA LEU A 106 15.20 -3.97 0.91
C LEU A 106 15.64 -4.06 2.37
N ILE A 107 16.62 -3.27 2.80
CA ILE A 107 17.06 -3.22 4.20
C ILE A 107 15.91 -2.75 5.10
N VAL A 108 15.24 -1.65 4.73
CA VAL A 108 14.12 -1.11 5.50
C VAL A 108 12.93 -2.08 5.50
N ALA A 109 12.62 -2.70 4.36
CA ALA A 109 11.57 -3.72 4.27
C ALA A 109 11.87 -4.93 5.17
N GLY A 110 13.10 -5.42 5.16
CA GLY A 110 13.55 -6.50 6.04
C GLY A 110 13.44 -6.14 7.52
N LEU A 111 13.84 -4.92 7.89
CA LEU A 111 13.73 -4.44 9.27
C LEU A 111 12.27 -4.35 9.73
N ILE A 112 11.37 -3.84 8.88
CA ILE A 112 9.93 -3.78 9.15
C ILE A 112 9.36 -5.18 9.40
N LEU A 113 9.78 -6.17 8.61
CA LEU A 113 9.35 -7.57 8.80
C LEU A 113 9.82 -8.12 10.15
N ILE A 114 11.10 -7.94 10.50
CA ILE A 114 11.66 -8.43 11.77
C ILE A 114 10.93 -7.79 12.95
N ILE A 115 10.78 -6.46 12.94
CA ILE A 115 10.07 -5.73 14.00
C ILE A 115 8.63 -6.21 14.11
N GLY A 116 7.94 -6.38 12.97
CA GLY A 116 6.57 -6.89 12.94
C GLY A 116 6.44 -8.26 13.59
N ILE A 117 7.38 -9.18 13.32
CA ILE A 117 7.42 -10.52 13.93
C ILE A 117 7.69 -10.44 15.43
N VAL A 118 8.68 -9.64 15.86
CA VAL A 118 9.06 -9.51 17.28
C VAL A 118 7.91 -8.92 18.10
N VAL A 119 7.26 -7.85 17.61
CA VAL A 119 6.13 -7.21 18.29
C VAL A 119 4.95 -8.17 18.40
N ASN A 120 4.65 -8.94 17.35
CA ASN A 120 3.59 -9.93 17.38
C ASN A 120 3.89 -11.05 18.39
N LYS A 121 5.15 -11.50 18.48
CA LYS A 121 5.56 -12.53 19.43
C LYS A 121 5.46 -12.05 20.89
N LEU A 122 6.00 -10.88 21.18
CA LEU A 122 5.93 -10.27 22.52
C LEU A 122 4.49 -10.10 23.00
N LYS A 123 3.60 -9.70 22.08
CA LYS A 123 2.18 -9.58 22.38
C LYS A 123 1.59 -10.92 22.82
N THR A 124 1.87 -12.01 22.11
CA THR A 124 1.38 -13.35 22.46
C THR A 124 1.91 -13.81 23.82
N ASP A 125 3.20 -13.64 24.10
CA ASP A 125 3.82 -14.08 25.36
C ASP A 125 3.18 -13.36 26.57
N PHE A 126 2.97 -12.05 26.47
CA PHE A 126 2.36 -11.24 27.52
C PHE A 126 0.90 -11.66 27.82
N PHE A 127 0.09 -11.94 26.79
CA PHE A 127 -1.29 -12.40 26.98
C PHE A 127 -1.36 -13.80 27.61
N THR A 128 -0.31 -14.60 27.47
CA THR A 128 -0.29 -15.96 28.03
C THR A 128 0.02 -15.92 29.52
N GLU A 129 0.92 -15.04 29.95
CA GLU A 129 1.32 -14.87 31.36
C GLU A 129 0.18 -14.36 32.26
N ASP A 130 -0.64 -13.42 31.77
CA ASP A 130 -1.81 -12.90 32.50
C ASP A 130 -2.95 -13.93 32.70
N THR A 131 -2.97 -15.04 31.96
CA THR A 131 -4.05 -16.05 32.05
C THR A 131 -3.79 -17.18 33.04
N TYR A 132 -2.59 -17.27 33.62
CA TYR A 132 -2.19 -18.32 34.56
C TYR A 132 -2.01 -17.82 36.01
N HIS A 133 -2.37 -16.57 36.29
CA HIS A 133 -2.43 -15.98 37.64
C HIS A 133 -3.87 -15.63 38.03
#